data_AF-A0A066V778-F1
#
_entry.id   AF-A0A066V778-F1
#
_cell.length_a   1.000
_cell.length_b   1.000
_cell.length_c   1.000
_cell.angle_alpha   90.00
_cell.angle_beta   90.00
_cell.angle_gamma   90.00
#
_symmetry.space_group_name_H-M   'P 1'
#
loop_
_entity.id
_entity.type
_entity.pdbx_description
1 polymer ?
#
loop_
_entity_poly.entity_id
_entity_poly.type
_entity_poly.pdbx_seq_one_letter_code
_entity_poly.pdbx_strand_id
1 'polypeptide(L)' 'MRAVKGTLLTCDPAVKQLILVINEQMVFVIEDLDETHLLIDPSMVEAMRIRLDDELEKNTYTLEV' A
#
# COMPACT_ATOMS: atom_id res chain seq x y z
N MET A 1 11.34 10.24 23.15
CA MET A 1 11.35 9.74 21.75
C MET A 1 10.64 8.39 21.74
N ARG A 2 9.61 8.22 20.91
CA ARG A 2 8.97 6.93 20.66
C ARG A 2 9.53 6.39 19.34
N ALA A 3 10.05 5.18 19.34
CA ALA A 3 10.48 4.49 18.13
C ALA A 3 9.44 3.41 17.81
N VAL A 4 8.92 3.44 16.59
CA VAL A 4 7.97 2.44 16.09
C VAL A 4 8.70 1.57 15.09
N LYS A 5 8.61 0.24 15.26
CA LYS A 5 9.19 -0.72 14.30
C LYS A 5 8.21 -0.89 13.14
N GLY A 6 8.68 -0.68 11.92
CA GLY A 6 7.89 -0.86 10.71
C GLY A 6 8.78 -0.87 9.47
N THR A 7 8.18 -1.15 8.33
CA THR A 7 8.81 -0.99 7.01
C THR A 7 8.37 0.34 6.41
N LEU A 8 9.33 1.14 5.95
CA LEU A 8 9.06 2.36 5.19
C LEU A 8 8.73 1.98 3.75
N LEU A 9 7.55 2.36 3.28
CA LEU A 9 7.11 2.19 1.91
C LEU A 9 7.11 3.54 1.20
N THR A 10 7.88 3.65 0.13
CA THR A 10 7.90 4.82 -0.76
C THR A 10 7.19 4.48 -2.06
N CYS A 11 6.17 5.26 -2.43
CA CYS A 11 5.37 5.06 -3.64
C CYS A 11 4.88 6.41 -4.18
N ASP A 12 4.39 6.44 -5.42
CA ASP A 12 3.75 7.64 -5.95
C ASP A 12 2.37 7.89 -5.30
N PRO A 13 1.85 9.13 -5.35
CA PRO A 13 0.59 9.45 -4.69
C PRO A 13 -0.62 8.64 -5.18
N ALA A 14 -0.63 8.19 -6.45
CA ALA A 14 -1.74 7.42 -7.00
C ALA A 14 -1.73 5.98 -6.45
N VAL A 15 -0.56 5.33 -6.44
CA VAL A 15 -0.38 4.01 -5.82
C VAL A 15 -0.65 4.07 -4.32
N LYS A 16 -0.26 5.15 -3.64
CA LYS A 16 -0.60 5.35 -2.22
C LYS A 16 -2.11 5.29 -1.97
N GLN A 17 -2.93 5.92 -2.81
CA GLN A 17 -4.39 5.85 -2.68
C GLN A 17 -4.89 4.41 -2.83
N LEU A 18 -4.35 3.64 -3.78
CA LEU A 18 -4.71 2.24 -3.94
C LEU A 18 -4.30 1.41 -2.71
N ILE A 19 -3.11 1.65 -2.15
CA ILE A 19 -2.65 1.01 -0.92
C ILE A 19 -3.60 1.32 0.24
N LEU A 20 -4.07 2.56 0.37
CA LEU A 20 -5.03 2.93 1.42
C LEU A 20 -6.37 2.20 1.26
N VAL A 21 -6.86 2.02 0.02
CA VAL A 21 -8.07 1.20 -0.26
C VAL A 21 -7.85 -0.26 0.15
N ILE A 22 -6.68 -0.83 -0.16
CA ILE A 22 -6.34 -2.20 0.28
C ILE A 22 -6.25 -2.26 1.81
N ASN A 23 -5.74 -1.20 2.45
CA ASN A 23 -5.64 -1.08 3.89
C ASN A 23 -7.00 -1.06 4.61
N GLU A 24 -8.06 -0.60 3.96
CA GLU A 24 -9.43 -0.72 4.49
C GLU A 24 -9.88 -2.17 4.60
N GLN A 25 -9.35 -3.07 3.76
CA GLN A 25 -9.68 -4.50 3.76
C GLN A 25 -8.76 -5.30 4.68
N MET A 26 -7.47 -4.94 4.74
CA MET A 26 -6.48 -5.58 5.58
C MET A 26 -5.70 -4.47 6.31
N VAL A 27 -5.89 -4.31 7.63
CA VAL A 27 -5.25 -3.19 8.35
C VAL A 27 -3.75 -3.47 8.51
N PHE A 28 -2.89 -2.82 7.72
CA PHE A 28 -1.42 -2.95 7.77
C PHE A 28 -0.65 -1.63 7.83
N VAL A 29 -1.29 -0.49 7.53
CA VAL A 29 -0.68 0.83 7.66
C VAL A 29 -0.62 1.20 9.13
N ILE A 30 0.59 1.40 9.63
CA ILE A 30 0.87 1.81 11.00
C ILE A 30 0.75 3.34 11.10
N GLU A 31 1.34 4.06 10.16
CA GLU A 31 1.36 5.52 10.15
C GLU A 31 1.46 6.06 8.72
N ASP A 32 0.72 7.14 8.45
CA ASP A 32 0.85 7.92 7.21
C ASP A 32 1.81 9.10 7.47
N LEU A 33 2.95 9.10 6.79
CA LEU A 33 4.04 10.04 7.05
C LEU A 33 3.94 11.28 6.17
N ASP A 34 3.67 11.10 4.88
CA ASP A 34 3.52 12.16 3.88
C ASP A 34 2.89 11.62 2.58
N GLU A 35 2.79 12.45 1.54
CA GLU A 35 2.15 12.09 0.26
C GLU A 35 2.74 10.87 -0.46
N THR A 36 3.99 10.49 -0.20
CA THR A 36 4.68 9.38 -0.87
C THR A 36 5.20 8.31 0.07
N HIS A 37 5.15 8.54 1.39
CA HIS A 37 5.68 7.64 2.41
C HIS A 37 4.60 7.11 3.36
N LEU A 38 4.60 5.79 3.54
CA LEU A 38 3.78 5.09 4.53
C LEU A 38 4.68 4.23 5.42
N LEU A 39 4.36 4.15 6.71
CA LEU A 39 4.93 3.17 7.61
C LEU A 39 3.97 1.98 7.69
N ILE A 40 4.44 0.78 7.34
CA ILE A 40 3.61 -0.42 7.27
C ILE A 40 4.16 -1.58 8.12
N ASP A 41 3.29 -2.55 8.42
CA ASP A 41 3.69 -3.79 9.09
C ASP A 41 4.61 -4.63 8.19
N PRO A 42 5.85 -4.96 8.62
CA PRO A 42 6.79 -5.76 7.84
C PRO A 42 6.28 -7.15 7.47
N SER A 43 5.40 -7.75 8.28
CA SER A 43 4.83 -9.07 8.02
C SER A 43 3.77 -9.06 6.92
N MET A 44 3.22 -7.89 6.60
CA MET A 44 2.16 -7.73 5.58
C MET A 44 2.69 -7.26 4.22
N VAL A 45 3.98 -6.96 4.12
CA VAL A 45 4.60 -6.44 2.87
C VAL A 45 4.34 -7.36 1.69
N GLU A 46 4.55 -8.67 1.84
CA GLU A 46 4.39 -9.61 0.71
C GLU A 46 2.92 -9.77 0.32
N ALA A 47 2.02 -9.86 1.30
CA ALA A 47 0.58 -9.97 1.04
C ALA A 47 0.02 -8.72 0.37
N MET A 48 0.50 -7.54 0.78
CA MET A 48 0.16 -6.26 0.17
C MET A 48 0.66 -6.16 -1.27
N ARG A 49 1.87 -6.66 -1.57
CA ARG A 49 2.41 -6.69 -2.95
C ARG A 49 1.55 -7.56 -3.87
N ILE A 50 1.23 -8.79 -3.45
CA ILE A 50 0.35 -9.68 -4.22
C ILE A 50 -1.01 -9.02 -4.47
N ARG A 51 -1.57 -8.37 -3.44
CA ARG A 51 -2.87 -7.71 -3.56
C ARG A 51 -2.84 -6.48 -4.46
N LEU A 52 -1.77 -5.69 -4.41
CA LEU A 52 -1.56 -4.58 -5.33
C LEU A 52 -1.47 -5.07 -6.77
N ASP A 53 -0.69 -6.12 -7.03
CA ASP A 53 -0.55 -6.69 -8.36
C ASP A 53 -1.92 -7.19 -8.89
N ASP A 54 -2.69 -7.90 -8.06
CA ASP A 54 -4.06 -8.34 -8.41
C ASP A 54 -5.00 -7.15 -8.77
N GLU A 55 -4.93 -6.06 -8.00
CA GLU A 55 -5.78 -4.88 -8.23
C GLU A 55 -5.32 -4.06 -9.45
N LEU A 56 -4.01 -3.97 -9.68
CA LEU A 56 -3.44 -3.35 -10.89
C LEU A 56 -3.79 -4.14 -12.15
N GLU A 57 -3.73 -5.47 -12.11
CA GLU A 57 -4.15 -6.32 -13.22
C GLU A 57 -5.62 -6.07 -13.56
N LYS A 58 -6.53 -6.12 -12.58
CA LYS A 58 -7.96 -5.85 -12.78
C LYS A 58 -8.23 -4.47 -13.39
N ASN A 59 -7.47 -3.46 -12.98
CA ASN A 59 -7.63 -2.08 -13.46
C ASN A 59 -7.02 -1.87 -14.87
N THR A 60 -6.03 -2.69 -15.25
CA THR A 60 -5.43 -2.66 -16.60
C THR A 60 -6.34 -3.27 -17.65
N TYR A 61 -7.27 -4.16 -17.28
CA TYR A 61 -8.27 -4.72 -18.21
C TYR A 61 -9.34 -3.73 -18.70
N THR A 62 -9.41 -2.51 -18.16
CA THR A 62 -10.36 -1.48 -18.61
C THR A 62 -9.87 -0.59 -19.75
N LEU A 63 -8.68 -0.84 -20.32
CA LEU A 63 -8.11 -0.05 -21.41
C LEU A 63 -7.92 -0.81 -22.73
N GLU A 64 -8.79 -1.76 -23.08
CA GLU A 64 -8.92 -2.21 -24.47
C GLU A 64 -10.39 -2.56 -24.82
N VAL A 65 -11.17 -1.54 -25.22
CA VAL A 65 -12.27 -1.64 -26.22
C VAL A 65 -12.56 -0.27 -26.83
#